data_AF-A0A0C3QU17-F1
#
_entry.id   AF-A0A0C3QU17-F1
#
_cell.length_a   1.000
_cell.length_b   1.000
_cell.length_c   1.000
_cell.angle_alpha   90.00
_cell.angle_beta   90.00
_cell.angle_gamma   90.00
#
_symmetry.space_group_name_H-M   'P 1'
#
loop_
_entity.id
_entity.type
_entity.pdbx_description
1 polymer ?
#
loop_
_entity_poly.entity_id
_entity_poly.type
_entity_poly.pdbx_seq_one_letter_code
_entity_poly.pdbx_strand_id
1 'polypeptide(L)'
;MKLSTLLPVSFTLLPSLVAASAIPDVAPRHESLSKRGGEVNYLTNCERGNQYNAYDNYPASYVAWYSNVDNSQSGQRPDSLSSEYRNWDAGGDYLHWEGQEQDIYFPDSGVTVQTHIDGNAQSRGFGDYAGYAYRPADGKTFNCYKDDSRTLFRWDPPVPDGTAHSILCWSIYWCV
;
A
#
# COMPACT_ATOMS: atom_id res chain seq x y z
N MET A 1 52.92 29.54 40.98
CA MET A 1 52.19 29.71 39.71
C MET A 1 51.53 28.39 39.34
N LYS A 2 50.19 28.42 39.18
CA LYS A 2 49.26 27.52 38.46
C LYS A 2 49.28 26.00 38.73
N LEU A 3 48.27 25.53 39.47
CA LEU A 3 47.72 24.17 39.35
C LEU A 3 46.75 24.12 38.16
N SER A 4 46.90 23.11 37.29
CA SER A 4 45.96 22.79 36.21
C SER A 4 44.94 21.76 36.69
N THR A 5 43.66 22.12 36.66
CA THR A 5 42.53 21.24 36.95
C THR A 5 42.05 20.59 35.65
N LEU A 6 42.08 19.26 35.57
CA LEU A 6 41.48 18.48 34.47
C LEU A 6 40.05 18.09 34.86
N LEU A 7 39.08 18.46 34.03
CA LEU A 7 37.67 18.05 34.13
C LEU A 7 37.43 16.82 33.24
N PRO A 8 36.88 15.71 33.76
CA PRO A 8 36.40 14.61 32.92
C PRO A 8 35.01 14.94 32.37
N VAL A 9 34.86 14.91 31.05
CA VAL A 9 33.57 15.02 30.35
C VAL A 9 32.97 13.62 30.28
N SER A 10 31.90 13.39 31.05
CA SER A 10 31.13 12.15 31.01
C SER A 10 30.16 12.18 29.81
N PHE A 11 30.38 11.29 28.83
CA PHE A 11 29.43 11.02 27.75
C PHE A 11 28.34 10.09 28.25
N THR A 12 27.11 10.59 28.42
CA THR A 12 25.93 9.76 28.68
C THR A 12 25.29 9.38 27.35
N LEU A 13 25.36 8.09 27.00
CA LEU A 13 24.59 7.50 25.90
C LEU A 13 23.12 7.40 26.33
N LEU A 14 22.24 8.12 25.65
CA LEU A 14 20.79 8.00 25.80
C LEU A 14 20.32 6.74 25.03
N PRO A 15 19.70 5.75 25.70
CA PRO A 15 19.10 4.63 25.00
C PRO A 15 17.83 5.11 24.26
N SER A 16 17.83 4.97 22.94
CA SER A 16 16.67 5.28 22.10
C SER A 16 15.62 4.19 22.31
N LEU A 17 14.56 4.52 23.04
CA LEU A 17 13.39 3.66 23.19
C LEU A 17 12.57 3.73 21.89
N VAL A 18 12.61 2.66 21.09
CA VAL A 18 11.64 2.46 20.00
C VAL A 18 10.31 2.07 20.66
N ALA A 19 9.42 3.05 20.80
CA ALA A 19 8.04 2.77 21.19
C ALA A 19 7.31 2.17 19.99
N ALA A 20 7.05 0.87 20.03
CA ALA A 20 6.05 0.24 19.18
C ALA A 20 4.67 0.73 19.65
N SER A 21 3.97 1.50 18.82
CA SER A 21 2.58 1.85 19.09
C SER A 21 1.73 0.59 19.06
N ALA A 22 1.17 0.22 20.21
CA ALA A 22 0.19 -0.86 20.29
C ALA A 22 -1.03 -0.49 19.44
N ILE A 23 -1.37 -1.36 18.48
CA ILE A 23 -2.61 -1.26 17.72
C ILE A 23 -3.75 -1.64 18.69
N PRO A 24 -4.73 -0.77 18.95
CA PRO A 24 -5.85 -1.14 19.80
C PRO A 24 -6.65 -2.26 19.13
N ASP A 25 -6.90 -3.29 19.92
CA ASP A 25 -7.63 -4.50 19.54
C ASP A 25 -9.14 -4.21 19.48
N VAL A 26 -9.79 -4.81 18.48
CA VAL A 26 -11.22 -4.81 18.17
C VAL A 26 -11.79 -3.54 17.53
N ALA A 27 -11.68 -3.48 16.20
CA ALA A 27 -12.39 -2.56 15.32
C ALA A 27 -13.71 -3.17 14.79
N PRO A 28 -14.91 -2.60 15.02
CA PRO A 28 -16.15 -2.98 14.34
C PRO A 28 -16.05 -2.87 12.81
N ARG A 29 -16.90 -3.61 12.08
CA ARG A 29 -16.93 -3.79 10.60
C ARG A 29 -17.16 -2.52 9.74
N HIS A 30 -16.96 -1.34 10.30
CA HIS A 30 -17.07 -0.03 9.67
C HIS A 30 -16.03 0.96 10.23
N GLU A 31 -14.91 0.48 10.76
CA GLU A 31 -13.87 1.39 11.21
C GLU A 31 -13.11 1.98 10.03
N SER A 32 -13.24 3.30 9.88
CA SER A 32 -12.26 4.09 9.16
C SER A 32 -10.87 3.72 9.70
N LEU A 33 -9.98 3.28 8.82
CA LEU A 33 -8.55 3.12 9.15
C LEU A 33 -8.12 4.33 9.98
N SER A 34 -7.55 4.11 11.16
CA SER A 34 -6.96 5.20 11.95
C SER A 34 -5.96 5.96 11.08
N LYS A 35 -5.87 7.28 11.28
CA LYS A 35 -4.80 8.08 10.67
C LYS A 35 -3.47 7.56 11.19
N ARG A 36 -2.61 7.11 10.28
CA ARG A 36 -1.36 6.42 10.61
C ARG A 36 -0.13 7.24 10.23
N GLY A 37 -0.30 8.25 9.38
CA GLY A 37 0.80 8.99 8.78
C GLY A 37 1.75 8.09 7.96
N GLY A 38 2.61 8.72 7.17
CA GLY A 38 3.63 7.99 6.42
C GLY A 38 3.12 7.27 5.18
N GLU A 39 4.06 6.60 4.52
CA GLU A 39 3.89 6.03 3.20
C GLU A 39 3.07 4.72 3.23
N VAL A 40 2.26 4.47 2.21
CA VAL A 40 1.48 3.23 2.08
C VAL A 40 1.39 2.75 0.64
N ASN A 41 1.45 1.43 0.46
CA ASN A 41 1.13 0.74 -0.78
C ASN A 41 -0.17 -0.04 -0.58
N TYR A 42 -1.21 0.28 -1.35
CA TYR A 42 -2.44 -0.51 -1.37
C TYR A 42 -2.41 -1.49 -2.53
N LEU A 43 -2.59 -2.79 -2.26
CA LEU A 43 -2.83 -3.81 -3.29
C LEU A 43 -4.33 -3.81 -3.58
N THR A 44 -4.68 -3.56 -4.84
CA THR A 44 -6.06 -3.25 -5.21
C THR A 44 -6.58 -4.15 -6.31
N ASN A 45 -7.88 -4.41 -6.24
CA ASN A 45 -8.65 -4.93 -7.35
C ASN A 45 -9.48 -3.78 -7.90
N CYS A 46 -9.51 -3.64 -9.22
CA CYS A 46 -10.09 -2.49 -9.88
C CYS A 46 -10.93 -2.88 -11.09
N GLU A 47 -12.05 -2.20 -11.26
CA GLU A 47 -12.83 -2.26 -12.49
C GLU A 47 -12.35 -1.14 -13.43
N ARG A 48 -12.01 -1.53 -14.66
CA ARG A 48 -11.71 -0.64 -15.76
C ARG A 48 -12.95 -0.55 -16.62
N GLY A 49 -13.55 0.64 -16.74
CA GLY A 49 -14.84 0.76 -17.41
C GLY A 49 -14.93 1.93 -18.38
N ASN A 50 -15.48 1.66 -19.56
CA ASN A 50 -15.69 2.68 -20.58
C ASN A 50 -17.00 3.42 -20.35
N GLN A 51 -16.92 4.73 -20.09
CA GLN A 51 -18.11 5.55 -19.81
C GLN A 51 -19.09 5.65 -21.00
N TYR A 52 -18.66 5.29 -22.21
CA TYR A 52 -19.49 5.28 -23.41
C TYR A 52 -20.04 3.89 -23.76
N ASN A 53 -19.54 2.82 -23.12
CA ASN A 53 -19.98 1.45 -23.38
C ASN A 53 -19.87 0.58 -22.12
N ALA A 54 -21.01 0.35 -21.45
CA ALA A 54 -21.07 -0.45 -20.22
C ALA A 54 -20.71 -1.93 -20.39
N TYR A 55 -20.59 -2.43 -21.63
CA TYR A 55 -20.12 -3.80 -21.91
C TYR A 55 -18.60 -3.89 -22.10
N ASP A 56 -17.91 -2.76 -22.11
CA ASP A 56 -16.46 -2.64 -22.23
C ASP A 56 -15.86 -2.34 -20.85
N ASN A 57 -16.12 -3.27 -19.93
CA ASN A 57 -15.58 -3.28 -18.59
C ASN A 57 -14.72 -4.53 -18.39
N TYR A 58 -13.61 -4.40 -17.68
CA TYR A 58 -12.74 -5.54 -17.37
C TYR A 58 -12.04 -5.37 -16.02
N PRO A 59 -11.69 -6.48 -15.33
CA PRO A 59 -10.95 -6.43 -14.08
C PRO A 59 -9.48 -6.16 -14.34
N ALA A 60 -8.87 -5.43 -13.42
CA ALA A 60 -7.44 -5.18 -13.37
C ALA A 60 -6.98 -5.01 -11.92
N SER A 61 -5.70 -5.22 -11.70
CA SER A 61 -5.04 -5.06 -10.41
C SER A 61 -3.95 -4.01 -10.51
N TYR A 62 -3.86 -3.20 -9.45
CA TYR A 62 -2.89 -2.14 -9.33
C TYR A 62 -2.33 -2.11 -7.91
N VAL A 63 -1.13 -1.55 -7.76
CA VAL A 63 -0.69 -1.00 -6.48
C VAL A 63 -0.84 0.51 -6.52
N ALA A 64 -1.60 1.03 -5.57
CA ALA A 64 -1.86 2.46 -5.39
C ALA A 64 -1.00 2.98 -4.24
N TRP A 65 -0.08 3.87 -4.57
CA TRP A 65 0.90 4.39 -3.63
C TRP A 65 0.51 5.80 -3.15
N TYR A 66 0.65 6.01 -1.85
CA TYR A 66 0.49 7.33 -1.23
C TYR A 66 1.71 7.61 -0.37
N SER A 67 2.28 8.80 -0.54
CA SER A 67 3.33 9.35 0.33
C SER A 67 2.84 9.57 1.76
N ASN A 68 1.53 9.76 1.93
CA ASN A 68 0.84 9.89 3.20
C ASN A 68 -0.50 9.12 3.19
N VAL A 69 -0.61 8.07 4.01
CA VAL A 69 -1.80 7.24 4.17
C VAL A 69 -3.07 8.02 4.49
N ASP A 70 -2.97 9.15 5.19
CA ASP A 70 -4.13 9.97 5.54
C ASP A 70 -4.82 10.56 4.29
N ASN A 71 -4.09 10.71 3.19
CA ASN A 71 -4.64 11.16 1.90
C ASN A 71 -5.61 10.13 1.31
N SER A 72 -5.33 8.84 1.47
CA SER A 72 -6.18 7.75 0.98
C SER A 72 -7.53 7.69 1.72
N GLN A 73 -7.56 8.16 2.97
CA GLN A 73 -8.77 8.25 3.79
C GLN A 73 -9.56 9.54 3.54
N SER A 74 -8.93 10.52 2.87
CA SER A 74 -9.53 11.83 2.56
C SER A 74 -10.09 11.89 1.13
N GLY A 75 -10.21 10.75 0.45
CA GLY A 75 -10.72 10.66 -0.93
C GLY A 75 -9.75 11.19 -1.99
N GLN A 76 -8.48 11.38 -1.65
CA GLN A 76 -7.47 11.80 -2.62
C GLN A 76 -7.07 10.61 -3.50
N ARG A 77 -6.66 10.94 -4.73
CA ARG A 77 -6.05 9.99 -5.65
C ARG A 77 -4.67 9.56 -5.15
N PRO A 78 -4.19 8.37 -5.53
CA PRO A 78 -2.83 7.97 -5.22
C PRO A 78 -1.82 8.95 -5.83
N ASP A 79 -0.72 9.17 -5.12
CA ASP A 79 0.39 9.99 -5.59
C ASP A 79 1.10 9.32 -6.77
N SER A 80 1.08 7.99 -6.80
CA SER A 80 1.59 7.17 -7.91
C SER A 80 0.76 5.88 -8.04
N LEU A 81 0.57 5.43 -9.28
CA LEU A 81 -0.18 4.21 -9.59
C LEU A 81 0.73 3.29 -10.41
N SER A 82 0.75 2.01 -10.07
CA SER A 82 1.50 1.01 -10.83
C SER A 82 0.99 0.89 -12.28
N SER A 83 1.73 0.14 -13.10
CA SER A 83 1.19 -0.45 -14.32
C SER A 83 -0.08 -1.27 -14.03
N GLU A 84 -0.88 -1.47 -15.07
CA GLU A 84 -2.04 -2.37 -15.03
C GLU A 84 -1.58 -3.83 -15.06
N TYR A 85 -2.11 -4.65 -14.14
CA TYR A 85 -1.84 -6.09 -14.10
C TYR A 85 -3.12 -6.91 -14.15
N ARG A 86 -3.04 -8.06 -14.84
CA ARG A 86 -4.15 -9.01 -15.00
C ARG A 86 -3.63 -10.43 -15.01
N ASN A 87 -4.37 -11.34 -14.42
CA ASN A 87 -4.06 -12.76 -14.46
C ASN A 87 -4.58 -13.39 -15.76
N TRP A 88 -3.73 -13.43 -16.79
CA TRP A 88 -4.09 -13.98 -18.10
C TRP A 88 -4.34 -15.50 -18.09
N ASP A 89 -3.72 -16.24 -17.17
CA ASP A 89 -3.96 -17.67 -17.00
C ASP A 89 -5.39 -17.93 -16.47
N ALA A 90 -6.00 -16.94 -15.81
CA ALA A 90 -7.39 -16.95 -15.36
C ALA A 90 -8.34 -16.17 -16.28
N GLY A 91 -7.99 -16.00 -17.57
CA GLY A 91 -8.84 -15.28 -18.53
C GLY A 91 -8.79 -13.75 -18.40
N GLY A 92 -7.73 -13.23 -17.78
CA GLY A 92 -7.53 -11.80 -17.57
C GLY A 92 -8.28 -11.26 -16.36
N ASP A 93 -8.48 -12.07 -15.31
CA ASP A 93 -9.05 -11.66 -14.03
C ASP A 93 -8.06 -10.80 -13.22
N TYR A 94 -8.41 -10.40 -12.00
CA TYR A 94 -7.51 -9.78 -11.03
C TYR A 94 -6.25 -10.63 -10.83
N LEU A 95 -5.14 -9.97 -10.49
CA LEU A 95 -3.99 -10.69 -9.96
C LEU A 95 -4.40 -11.47 -8.71
N HIS A 96 -3.88 -12.69 -8.60
CA HIS A 96 -3.92 -13.42 -7.34
C HIS A 96 -2.76 -12.92 -6.48
N TRP A 97 -3.06 -12.14 -5.44
CA TRP A 97 -2.04 -11.55 -4.58
C TRP A 97 -1.38 -12.59 -3.68
N GLU A 98 -2.17 -13.58 -3.25
CA GLU A 98 -1.82 -14.53 -2.21
C GLU A 98 -0.96 -15.69 -2.72
N GLY A 99 -0.04 -16.17 -1.88
CA GLY A 99 0.72 -17.40 -2.12
C GLY A 99 1.82 -17.30 -3.18
N GLN A 100 2.04 -16.10 -3.74
CA GLN A 100 3.08 -15.85 -4.74
C GLN A 100 3.71 -14.46 -4.58
N GLU A 101 4.92 -14.32 -5.12
CA GLU A 101 5.60 -13.04 -5.26
C GLU A 101 5.09 -12.33 -6.52
N GLN A 102 4.84 -11.02 -6.44
CA GLN A 102 4.52 -10.19 -7.61
C GLN A 102 5.51 -9.04 -7.72
N ASP A 103 6.08 -8.82 -8.90
CA ASP A 103 6.90 -7.65 -9.22
C ASP A 103 6.04 -6.54 -9.82
N ILE A 104 5.79 -5.50 -9.02
CA ILE A 104 4.90 -4.39 -9.38
C ILE A 104 5.71 -3.15 -9.76
N TYR A 105 5.54 -2.69 -10.98
CA TYR A 105 6.28 -1.58 -11.57
C TYR A 105 5.45 -0.29 -11.59
N PHE A 106 6.08 0.82 -11.25
CA PHE A 106 5.51 2.17 -11.29
C PHE A 106 6.11 2.96 -12.47
N PRO A 107 5.32 3.21 -13.55
CA PRO A 107 5.84 3.77 -14.79
C PRO A 107 6.29 5.24 -14.71
N ASP A 108 5.75 6.00 -13.77
CA ASP A 108 6.07 7.41 -13.55
C ASP A 108 7.46 7.64 -12.92
N SER A 109 7.93 6.67 -12.12
CA SER A 109 9.15 6.76 -11.30
C SER A 109 10.19 5.71 -11.67
N GLY A 110 9.79 4.64 -12.37
CA GLY A 110 10.65 3.50 -12.66
C GLY A 110 10.90 2.58 -11.46
N VAL A 111 10.18 2.78 -10.35
CA VAL A 111 10.31 1.98 -9.13
C VAL A 111 9.59 0.65 -9.28
N THR A 112 10.17 -0.40 -8.70
CA THR A 112 9.50 -1.70 -8.53
C THR A 112 9.28 -1.98 -7.04
N VAL A 113 8.12 -2.55 -6.71
CA VAL A 113 7.76 -3.08 -5.40
C VAL A 113 7.43 -4.56 -5.55
N GLN A 114 8.06 -5.41 -4.75
CA GLN A 114 7.81 -6.84 -4.70
C GLN A 114 6.79 -7.13 -3.59
N THR A 115 5.71 -7.84 -3.88
CA THR A 115 4.68 -8.17 -2.86
C THR A 115 4.72 -9.65 -2.52
N HIS A 116 4.67 -9.98 -1.23
CA HIS A 116 4.60 -11.33 -0.71
C HIS A 116 3.42 -11.43 0.26
N ILE A 117 2.27 -11.86 -0.24
CA ILE A 117 1.07 -12.06 0.58
C ILE A 117 0.91 -13.53 0.90
N ASP A 118 0.66 -13.85 2.16
CA ASP A 118 0.49 -15.22 2.64
C ASP A 118 -0.69 -15.90 1.92
N GLY A 119 -0.55 -17.18 1.58
CA GLY A 119 -1.57 -17.93 0.81
C GLY A 119 -2.96 -17.99 1.46
N ASN A 120 -3.05 -17.85 2.78
CA ASN A 120 -4.32 -17.82 3.52
C ASN A 120 -4.73 -16.39 3.93
N ALA A 121 -4.11 -15.34 3.39
CA ALA A 121 -4.37 -13.97 3.84
C ALA A 121 -5.83 -13.53 3.64
N GLN A 122 -6.53 -14.01 2.61
CA GLN A 122 -7.95 -13.66 2.37
C GLN A 122 -8.91 -14.14 3.46
N SER A 123 -8.59 -15.23 4.16
CA SER A 123 -9.46 -15.75 5.22
C SER A 123 -9.23 -15.10 6.58
N ARG A 124 -8.26 -14.18 6.67
CA ARG A 124 -7.93 -13.46 7.91
C ARG A 124 -8.90 -12.30 8.16
N GLY A 125 -8.95 -11.83 9.40
CA GLY A 125 -9.74 -10.68 9.79
C GLY A 125 -9.18 -9.36 9.24
N PHE A 126 -10.02 -8.34 9.16
CA PHE A 126 -9.59 -6.98 8.86
C PHE A 126 -8.51 -6.52 9.85
N GLY A 127 -7.42 -5.96 9.34
CA GLY A 127 -6.29 -5.49 10.14
C GLY A 127 -5.31 -6.59 10.56
N ASP A 128 -5.59 -7.85 10.27
CA ASP A 128 -4.63 -8.93 10.51
C ASP A 128 -3.44 -8.79 9.56
N TYR A 129 -2.24 -9.10 10.06
CA TYR A 129 -1.06 -9.23 9.22
C TYR A 129 -1.36 -10.20 8.08
N ALA A 130 -0.93 -9.87 6.88
CA ALA A 130 -1.22 -10.60 5.65
C ALA A 130 0.05 -10.95 4.85
N GLY A 131 1.19 -10.34 5.17
CA GLY A 131 2.44 -10.51 4.41
C GLY A 131 3.27 -9.22 4.43
N TYR A 132 4.09 -9.01 3.41
CA TYR A 132 4.89 -7.80 3.28
C TYR A 132 5.08 -7.39 1.83
N ALA A 133 5.44 -6.13 1.63
CA ALA A 133 5.94 -5.62 0.37
C ALA A 133 7.36 -5.09 0.57
N TYR A 134 8.23 -5.27 -0.41
CA TYR A 134 9.62 -4.85 -0.38
C TYR A 134 9.92 -3.96 -1.58
N ARG A 135 10.57 -2.81 -1.35
CA ARG A 135 11.03 -1.92 -2.41
C ARG A 135 12.55 -2.05 -2.54
N PRO A 136 13.07 -2.72 -3.58
CA PRO A 136 14.52 -2.90 -3.75
C PRO A 136 15.30 -1.60 -3.90
N ALA A 137 14.68 -0.55 -4.44
CA ALA A 137 15.34 0.71 -4.74
C ALA A 137 15.94 1.40 -3.50
N ASP A 138 15.30 1.28 -2.34
CA ASP A 138 15.72 1.85 -1.06
C ASP A 138 15.81 0.83 0.09
N GLY A 139 15.55 -0.45 -0.21
CA GLY A 139 15.59 -1.53 0.78
C GLY A 139 14.44 -1.47 1.80
N LYS A 140 13.38 -0.69 1.54
CA LYS A 140 12.28 -0.52 2.48
C LYS A 140 11.33 -1.71 2.44
N THR A 141 10.97 -2.22 3.62
CA THR A 141 9.93 -3.24 3.79
C THR A 141 8.71 -2.63 4.45
N PHE A 142 7.54 -2.98 3.92
CA PHE A 142 6.23 -2.55 4.37
C PHE A 142 5.46 -3.77 4.86
N ASN A 143 4.95 -3.76 6.08
CA ASN A 143 4.10 -4.85 6.57
C ASN A 143 2.71 -4.70 5.97
N CYS A 144 2.21 -5.75 5.34
CA CYS A 144 0.90 -5.78 4.72
C CYS A 144 -0.14 -6.36 5.67
N TYR A 145 -1.34 -5.78 5.65
CA TYR A 145 -2.47 -6.19 6.47
C TYR A 145 -3.72 -6.31 5.60
N LYS A 146 -4.65 -7.19 6.00
CA LYS A 146 -5.90 -7.42 5.28
C LYS A 146 -6.83 -6.20 5.39
N ASP A 147 -7.28 -5.71 4.24
CA ASP A 147 -8.30 -4.65 4.16
C ASP A 147 -9.72 -5.21 4.01
N ASP A 148 -10.72 -4.34 4.14
CA ASP A 148 -12.14 -4.69 4.12
C ASP A 148 -12.78 -4.57 2.74
N SER A 149 -11.98 -4.42 1.68
CA SER A 149 -12.47 -4.17 0.32
C SER A 149 -13.24 -2.85 0.18
N ARG A 150 -12.96 -1.84 1.02
CA ARG A 150 -13.47 -0.48 0.82
C ARG A 150 -13.02 0.10 -0.52
N THR A 151 -13.85 0.94 -1.11
CA THR A 151 -13.45 1.77 -2.24
C THR A 151 -12.29 2.67 -1.82
N LEU A 152 -11.18 2.57 -2.55
CA LEU A 152 -9.99 3.37 -2.30
C LEU A 152 -10.02 4.66 -3.10
N PHE A 153 -10.24 4.56 -4.41
CA PHE A 153 -10.37 5.72 -5.29
C PHE A 153 -11.17 5.40 -6.54
N ARG A 154 -11.65 6.48 -7.19
CA ARG A 154 -12.21 6.47 -8.53
C ARG A 154 -11.49 7.51 -9.39
N TRP A 155 -11.13 7.14 -10.60
CA TRP A 155 -10.44 8.00 -11.56
C TRP A 155 -11.21 8.01 -12.88
N ASP A 156 -11.89 9.11 -13.17
CA ASP A 156 -12.55 9.33 -14.46
C ASP A 156 -11.54 9.75 -15.54
N PRO A 157 -11.76 9.40 -16.81
CA PRO A 157 -10.93 9.88 -17.91
C PRO A 157 -10.76 11.42 -17.89
N PRO A 158 -9.57 11.95 -18.22
CA PRO A 158 -8.36 11.22 -18.62
C PRO A 158 -7.67 10.52 -17.43
N VAL A 159 -7.30 9.26 -17.63
CA VAL A 159 -6.53 8.43 -16.69
C VAL A 159 -5.04 8.46 -17.06
N PRO A 160 -4.13 8.13 -16.11
CA PRO A 160 -2.68 8.29 -16.32
C PRO A 160 -2.09 7.50 -17.49
N ASP A 161 -2.70 6.36 -17.83
CA ASP A 161 -2.27 5.51 -18.96
C ASP A 161 -2.83 5.99 -20.32
N GLY A 162 -3.59 7.09 -20.34
CA GLY A 162 -4.13 7.70 -21.55
C GLY A 162 -5.34 6.99 -22.16
N THR A 163 -5.89 5.95 -21.53
CA THR A 163 -7.07 5.26 -22.07
C THR A 163 -8.36 6.05 -21.81
N ALA A 164 -9.45 5.61 -22.46
CA ALA A 164 -10.80 6.14 -22.23
C ALA A 164 -11.55 5.42 -21.09
N HIS A 165 -10.91 4.43 -20.45
CA HIS A 165 -11.52 3.66 -19.36
C HIS A 165 -11.29 4.38 -18.04
N SER A 166 -12.36 4.55 -17.27
CA SER A 166 -12.28 4.94 -15.87
C SER A 166 -11.62 3.83 -15.03
N ILE A 167 -11.16 4.18 -13.83
CA ILE A 167 -10.61 3.23 -12.85
C ILE A 167 -11.44 3.34 -11.58
N LEU A 168 -12.02 2.24 -11.11
CA LEU A 168 -12.64 2.14 -9.79
C LEU A 168 -11.94 1.04 -9.00
N CYS A 169 -11.25 1.40 -7.92
CA CYS A 169 -10.43 0.46 -7.15
C CYS A 169 -10.96 0.24 -5.74
N TRP A 170 -10.87 -1.00 -5.30
CA TRP A 170 -11.09 -1.44 -3.92
C TRP A 170 -9.78 -1.94 -3.31
N SER A 171 -9.55 -1.59 -2.06
CA SER A 171 -8.35 -1.99 -1.33
C SER A 171 -8.49 -3.41 -0.80
N ILE A 172 -7.56 -4.30 -1.16
CA ILE A 172 -7.55 -5.70 -0.68
C ILE A 172 -6.58 -5.86 0.48
N TYR A 173 -5.41 -5.21 0.39
CA TYR A 173 -4.39 -5.12 1.41
C TYR A 173 -3.78 -3.73 1.46
N TRP A 174 -3.31 -3.30 2.63
CA TRP A 174 -2.47 -2.11 2.77
C TRP A 174 -1.13 -2.49 3.39
N CYS A 175 -0.05 -1.90 2.87
CA CYS A 175 1.32 -2.15 3.31
C CYS A 175 1.97 -0.85 3.76
N VAL A 176 2.38 -0.78 5.03
CA VAL A 176 2.98 0.40 5.69
C VAL A 176 4.35 0.11 6.32
#